data_AF-A0A914G3E4-F1
#
_entry.id   AF-A0A914G3E4-F1
#
_cell.length_a   1.000
_cell.length_b   1.000
_cell.length_c   1.000
_cell.angle_alpha   90.00
_cell.angle_beta   90.00
_cell.angle_gamma   90.00
#
_symmetry.space_group_name_H-M   'P 1'
#
loop_
_entity.id
_entity.type
_entity.pdbx_description
1 polymer ?
#
loop_
_entity_poly.entity_id
_entity_poly.type
_entity_poly.pdbx_seq_one_letter_code
_entity_poly.pdbx_strand_id
1 'polypeptide(L)'
;MNDALESTSSPLSTLSKDITDPISDLSTRINDLSTRISKTRTNENIKFSLNRFFQRIFKRQKVYFARTINIGKNATLSTGSTKFRNNAVCNTKYNFFTFIPLVLFEQFKYFINLYFLLIASCQFIPQIRTEDPITYWGPLGFVLFVTLIKEAVDDTIRLWRDIEINNQKYDKICKNGNIIVKSKNIKVGDLIIIEKDKRIPADVVLIRTTEKTGACFVRTDQLDGETDWKLRLAIPFTQNLAEDSEILDLDFEIFAEKPQKDIHAFVGTYRINTVEGVTDGGLNVENVLWANTVLASGTAIGLVVYTGRETRSVMNTTLPESK
;
A
#
# COMPACT_ATOMS: atom_id res chain seq x y z
N MET A 1 -32.92 -89.45 52.00
CA MET A 1 -31.78 -89.63 52.93
C MET A 1 -30.55 -89.27 52.15
N ASN A 2 -30.08 -88.03 52.30
CA ASN A 2 -28.75 -87.51 51.94
C ASN A 2 -28.78 -86.01 52.21
N ASP A 3 -28.08 -85.61 53.27
CA ASP A 3 -27.68 -84.24 53.54
C ASP A 3 -26.47 -83.86 52.67
N ALA A 4 -26.52 -82.66 52.09
CA ALA A 4 -25.41 -81.72 51.90
C ALA A 4 -25.80 -80.69 50.84
N LEU A 5 -25.77 -79.38 51.18
CA LEU A 5 -25.11 -78.35 50.35
C LEU A 5 -25.12 -76.98 51.06
N GLU A 6 -24.00 -76.32 50.83
CA GLU A 6 -23.39 -75.18 51.50
C GLU A 6 -23.86 -73.85 50.86
N SER A 7 -24.02 -72.78 51.66
CA SER A 7 -24.48 -71.46 51.21
C SER A 7 -23.34 -70.47 50.99
N THR A 8 -23.39 -69.76 49.86
CA THR A 8 -22.46 -68.72 49.38
C THR A 8 -22.89 -67.30 49.77
N SER A 9 -21.94 -66.37 49.98
CA SER A 9 -22.19 -64.92 49.92
C SER A 9 -20.98 -64.14 49.38
N SER A 10 -21.29 -63.17 48.52
CA SER A 10 -20.54 -62.40 47.50
C SER A 10 -19.41 -61.42 47.91
N PRO A 11 -18.50 -61.07 46.98
CA PRO A 11 -17.71 -59.83 46.97
C PRO A 11 -18.21 -58.85 45.87
N LEU A 12 -18.75 -57.67 46.24
CA LEU A 12 -19.22 -56.66 45.27
C LEU A 12 -18.90 -55.20 45.65
N SER A 13 -18.13 -54.96 46.72
CA SER A 13 -17.85 -53.61 47.24
C SER A 13 -16.48 -53.03 46.84
N THR A 14 -15.63 -53.78 46.14
CA THR A 14 -14.26 -53.37 45.81
C THR A 14 -14.08 -52.81 44.39
N LEU A 15 -15.03 -53.03 43.47
CA LEU A 15 -14.89 -52.61 42.06
C LEU A 15 -15.32 -51.15 41.78
N SER A 16 -16.03 -50.50 42.71
CA SER A 16 -16.58 -49.15 42.50
C SER A 16 -15.60 -48.01 42.79
N LYS A 17 -14.47 -48.27 43.48
CA LYS A 17 -13.52 -47.22 43.88
C LYS A 17 -12.38 -47.03 42.88
N ASP A 18 -11.98 -48.08 42.15
CA ASP A 18 -10.84 -48.01 41.21
C ASP A 18 -11.15 -47.29 39.88
N ILE A 19 -12.42 -46.97 39.61
CA ILE A 19 -12.85 -46.31 38.35
C ILE A 19 -13.13 -44.81 38.55
N THR A 20 -13.47 -44.37 39.76
CA THR A 20 -13.85 -42.97 40.06
C THR A 20 -12.67 -42.01 40.14
N ASP A 21 -11.50 -42.47 40.58
CA ASP A 21 -10.31 -41.63 40.78
C ASP A 21 -9.73 -41.06 39.47
N PRO A 22 -9.53 -41.84 38.38
CA PRO A 22 -8.97 -41.30 37.13
C PRO A 22 -9.93 -40.37 36.36
N ILE A 23 -11.26 -40.52 36.55
CA ILE A 23 -12.27 -39.68 35.88
C ILE A 23 -12.32 -38.27 36.51
N SER A 24 -12.15 -38.18 37.83
CA SER A 24 -12.10 -36.89 38.54
C SER A 24 -10.86 -36.07 38.14
N ASP A 25 -9.70 -36.72 37.95
CA ASP A 25 -8.46 -36.08 37.53
C ASP A 25 -8.52 -35.62 36.06
N LEU A 26 -9.20 -36.40 35.20
CA LEU A 26 -9.45 -36.02 33.81
C LEU A 26 -10.39 -34.81 33.70
N SER A 27 -11.46 -34.75 34.50
CA SER A 27 -12.37 -33.60 34.56
C SER A 27 -11.65 -32.33 35.03
N THR A 28 -10.73 -32.46 35.99
CA THR A 28 -9.96 -31.33 36.52
C THR A 28 -8.99 -30.81 35.46
N ARG A 29 -8.31 -31.70 34.73
CA ARG A 29 -7.46 -31.35 33.59
C ARG A 29 -8.21 -30.72 32.42
N ILE A 30 -9.43 -31.18 32.12
CA ILE A 30 -10.29 -30.59 31.08
C ILE A 30 -10.74 -29.18 31.48
N ASN A 31 -11.09 -28.96 32.75
CA ASN A 31 -11.44 -27.64 33.26
C ASN A 31 -10.25 -26.68 33.26
N ASP A 32 -9.04 -27.15 33.58
CA ASP A 32 -7.79 -26.39 33.47
C ASP A 32 -7.40 -26.07 32.02
N LEU A 33 -7.63 -27.00 31.09
CA LEU A 33 -7.47 -26.75 29.66
C LEU A 33 -8.51 -25.74 29.15
N SER A 34 -9.77 -25.85 29.59
CA SER A 34 -10.83 -24.90 29.20
C SER A 34 -10.56 -23.49 29.71
N THR A 35 -10.03 -23.35 30.94
CA THR A 35 -9.64 -22.06 31.51
C THR A 35 -8.40 -21.49 30.82
N ARG A 36 -7.42 -22.32 30.43
CA ARG A 36 -6.28 -21.89 29.59
C ARG A 36 -6.69 -21.49 28.17
N ILE A 37 -7.66 -22.17 27.56
CA ILE A 37 -8.22 -21.84 26.24
C ILE A 37 -9.05 -20.54 26.31
N SER A 38 -9.80 -20.32 27.39
CA SER A 38 -10.56 -19.06 27.59
C SER A 38 -9.63 -17.86 27.80
N LYS A 39 -8.54 -18.01 28.57
CA LYS A 39 -7.54 -16.96 28.81
C LYS A 39 -6.72 -16.60 27.56
N THR A 40 -6.46 -17.58 26.67
CA THR A 40 -5.80 -17.33 25.37
C THR A 40 -6.74 -16.65 24.38
N ARG A 41 -8.03 -17.00 24.34
CA ARG A 41 -9.05 -16.31 23.53
C ARG A 41 -9.32 -14.87 23.96
N THR A 42 -9.28 -14.56 25.26
CA THR A 42 -9.48 -13.16 25.74
C THR A 42 -8.29 -12.27 25.37
N ASN A 43 -7.05 -12.78 25.41
CA ASN A 43 -5.86 -12.01 25.04
C ASN A 43 -5.78 -11.70 23.53
N GLU A 44 -6.20 -12.63 22.68
CA GLU A 44 -6.37 -12.40 21.23
C GLU A 44 -7.42 -11.32 20.96
N ASN A 45 -8.57 -11.37 21.63
CA ASN A 45 -9.64 -10.38 21.48
C ASN A 45 -9.25 -8.99 22.00
N ILE A 46 -8.46 -8.90 23.08
CA ILE A 46 -7.95 -7.63 23.62
C ILE A 46 -6.88 -7.03 22.70
N LYS A 47 -5.93 -7.84 22.18
CA LYS A 47 -4.96 -7.38 21.17
C LYS A 47 -5.66 -6.92 19.89
N PHE A 48 -6.65 -7.68 19.42
CA PHE A 48 -7.41 -7.35 18.21
C PHE A 48 -8.32 -6.11 18.39
N SER A 49 -8.80 -5.87 19.62
CA SER A 49 -9.57 -4.67 19.98
C SER A 49 -8.68 -3.43 20.12
N LEU A 50 -7.56 -3.53 20.83
CA LEU A 50 -6.60 -2.42 20.98
C LEU A 50 -5.98 -2.04 19.64
N ASN A 51 -5.61 -3.01 18.80
CA ASN A 51 -5.07 -2.71 17.47
C ASN A 51 -6.11 -2.02 16.57
N ARG A 52 -7.41 -2.41 16.63
CA ARG A 52 -8.50 -1.69 15.95
C ARG A 52 -8.76 -0.30 16.55
N PHE A 53 -8.61 -0.13 17.85
CA PHE A 53 -8.80 1.13 18.56
C PHE A 53 -7.67 2.13 18.24
N PHE A 54 -6.41 1.69 18.32
CA PHE A 54 -5.24 2.46 17.89
C PHE A 54 -5.29 2.77 16.38
N GLN A 55 -5.72 1.82 15.54
CA GLN A 55 -5.93 2.10 14.11
C GLN A 55 -7.04 3.13 13.86
N ARG A 56 -8.13 3.15 14.65
CA ARG A 56 -9.21 4.15 14.54
C ARG A 56 -8.80 5.54 15.03
N ILE A 57 -7.97 5.62 16.06
CA ILE A 57 -7.55 6.91 16.63
C ILE A 57 -6.43 7.55 15.79
N PHE A 58 -5.56 6.74 15.17
CA PHE A 58 -4.41 7.24 14.40
C PHE A 58 -4.63 7.30 12.87
N LYS A 59 -5.66 6.67 12.30
CA LYS A 59 -6.04 6.90 10.89
C LYS A 59 -7.06 8.03 10.77
N ARG A 60 -6.57 9.26 10.60
CA ARG A 60 -7.38 10.31 9.96
C ARG A 60 -7.76 9.83 8.56
N GLN A 61 -9.04 9.53 8.34
CA GLN A 61 -9.56 9.21 7.02
C GLN A 61 -9.37 10.46 6.14
N LYS A 62 -8.53 10.34 5.11
CA LYS A 62 -8.29 11.45 4.20
C LYS A 62 -9.51 11.61 3.31
N VAL A 63 -10.09 12.80 3.30
CA VAL A 63 -11.17 13.16 2.40
C VAL A 63 -10.55 13.61 1.08
N TYR A 64 -10.90 12.92 0.00
CA TYR A 64 -10.49 13.27 -1.35
C TYR A 64 -11.59 14.08 -2.03
N PHE A 65 -11.20 15.13 -2.75
CA PHE A 65 -12.11 16.02 -3.46
C PHE A 65 -12.02 15.79 -4.97
N ALA A 66 -13.12 16.03 -5.67
CA ALA A 66 -13.11 16.16 -7.13
C ALA A 66 -12.31 17.41 -7.53
N ARG A 67 -11.81 17.44 -8.76
CA ARG A 67 -10.97 18.53 -9.23
C ARG A 67 -11.34 18.95 -10.64
N THR A 68 -11.29 20.25 -10.87
CA THR A 68 -11.39 20.87 -12.18
C THR A 68 -10.03 21.43 -12.55
N ILE A 69 -9.56 21.10 -13.74
CA ILE A 69 -8.25 21.50 -14.25
C ILE A 69 -8.48 22.30 -15.52
N ASN A 70 -8.05 23.56 -15.50
CA ASN A 70 -8.14 24.46 -16.65
C ASN A 70 -6.77 24.58 -17.31
N ILE A 71 -6.73 24.35 -18.61
CA ILE A 71 -5.59 24.60 -19.51
C ILE A 71 -6.00 25.74 -20.43
N GLY A 72 -5.07 26.66 -20.73
CA GLY A 72 -5.33 27.69 -21.74
C GLY A 72 -4.99 29.12 -21.39
N LYS A 73 -5.59 30.04 -22.16
CA LYS A 73 -5.53 31.50 -21.98
C LYS A 73 -6.11 31.97 -20.65
N ASN A 74 -7.10 31.24 -20.13
CA ASN A 74 -7.73 31.49 -18.82
C ASN A 74 -7.28 30.49 -17.74
N ALA A 75 -6.09 29.90 -17.87
CA ALA A 75 -5.47 29.06 -16.84
C ALA A 75 -5.06 29.90 -15.62
N THR A 76 -6.01 30.56 -14.98
CA THR A 76 -5.99 30.63 -13.54
C THR A 76 -6.14 29.19 -13.10
N LEU A 77 -5.11 28.64 -12.45
CA LEU A 77 -5.29 27.50 -11.57
C LEU A 77 -6.41 27.92 -10.61
N SER A 78 -7.67 27.63 -10.95
CA SER A 78 -8.82 27.78 -10.04
C SER A 78 -8.77 26.65 -9.01
N THR A 79 -7.58 26.40 -8.47
CA THR A 79 -7.43 25.76 -7.18
C THR A 79 -7.71 26.85 -6.17
N GLY A 80 -8.97 26.96 -5.76
CA GLY A 80 -9.26 27.55 -4.47
C GLY A 80 -8.44 26.82 -3.41
N SER A 81 -7.27 27.34 -3.04
CA SER A 81 -6.45 26.96 -1.87
C SER A 81 -5.99 25.49 -1.69
N THR A 82 -6.31 24.53 -2.57
CA THR A 82 -5.96 23.11 -2.33
C THR A 82 -4.63 22.74 -2.96
N LYS A 83 -3.56 22.72 -2.15
CA LYS A 83 -2.25 22.19 -2.55
C LYS A 83 -2.35 20.68 -2.82
N PHE A 84 -2.24 20.27 -4.09
CA PHE A 84 -2.19 18.86 -4.48
C PHE A 84 -0.91 18.16 -3.99
N ARG A 85 -0.95 16.83 -3.94
CA ARG A 85 0.20 16.01 -3.55
C ARG A 85 1.32 16.11 -4.59
N ASN A 86 2.57 16.12 -4.12
CA ASN A 86 3.73 16.00 -5.01
C ASN A 86 3.80 14.59 -5.60
N ASN A 87 4.36 14.46 -6.81
CA ASN A 87 4.52 13.18 -7.51
C ASN A 87 5.73 12.36 -7.03
N ALA A 88 6.29 12.66 -5.86
CA ALA A 88 7.43 11.94 -5.33
C ALA A 88 7.00 10.57 -4.75
N VAL A 89 7.64 9.51 -5.24
CA VAL A 89 7.51 8.14 -4.72
C VAL A 89 8.45 7.98 -3.52
N CYS A 90 7.95 7.41 -2.42
CA CYS A 90 8.72 7.14 -1.21
C CYS A 90 8.21 5.85 -0.58
N ASN A 91 9.01 4.80 -0.71
CA ASN A 91 8.81 3.45 -0.21
C ASN A 91 9.78 3.10 0.93
N THR A 92 10.68 4.01 1.29
CA THR A 92 11.53 3.87 2.48
C THR A 92 10.69 3.84 3.75
N LYS A 93 10.99 2.90 4.64
CA LYS A 93 10.22 2.74 5.88
C LYS A 93 10.72 3.66 6.98
N TYR A 94 12.04 3.89 7.01
CA TYR A 94 12.68 4.55 8.14
C TYR A 94 13.32 5.86 7.72
N ASN A 95 13.24 6.84 8.62
CA ASN A 95 14.18 7.94 8.68
C ASN A 95 15.40 7.51 9.53
N PHE A 96 16.53 8.20 9.37
CA PHE A 96 17.77 7.94 10.11
C PHE A 96 17.55 7.80 11.64
N PHE A 97 16.76 8.70 12.23
CA PHE A 97 16.45 8.70 13.67
C PHE A 97 15.41 7.66 14.09
N THR A 98 14.51 7.27 13.19
CA THR A 98 13.46 6.28 13.50
C THR A 98 13.91 4.85 13.25
N PHE A 99 15.00 4.64 12.49
CA PHE A 99 15.47 3.32 12.11
C PHE A 99 15.73 2.41 13.30
N ILE A 100 16.63 2.79 14.21
CA ILE A 100 17.02 1.93 15.33
C ILE A 100 15.85 1.66 16.28
N PRO A 101 15.09 2.68 16.77
CA PRO A 101 14.02 2.43 17.73
C PRO A 101 12.88 1.56 17.14
N LEU A 102 12.50 1.78 15.88
CA LEU A 102 11.42 1.01 15.26
C LEU A 102 11.85 -0.42 14.95
N VAL A 103 13.05 -0.62 14.38
CA VAL A 103 13.53 -1.98 14.06
C VAL A 103 13.71 -2.81 15.34
N LEU A 104 14.25 -2.22 16.41
CA LEU A 104 14.35 -2.92 17.70
C LEU A 104 12.97 -3.24 18.28
N PHE A 105 12.02 -2.29 18.21
CA PHE A 105 10.65 -2.54 18.66
C PHE A 105 10.01 -3.70 17.91
N GLU A 106 10.21 -3.79 16.59
CA GLU A 106 9.73 -4.90 15.77
C GLU A 106 10.40 -6.23 16.13
N GLN A 107 11.71 -6.23 16.41
CA GLN A 107 12.39 -7.43 16.87
C GLN A 107 11.84 -7.91 18.21
N PHE A 108 11.62 -7.04 19.19
CA PHE A 108 11.12 -7.42 20.51
C PHE A 108 9.60 -7.61 20.60
N LYS A 109 8.85 -7.27 19.54
CA LYS A 109 7.45 -7.66 19.41
C LYS A 109 7.27 -9.18 19.41
N TYR A 110 8.28 -9.91 18.93
CA TYR A 110 8.29 -11.37 18.93
C TYR A 110 8.65 -11.92 20.32
N PHE A 111 7.81 -12.84 20.82
CA PHE A 111 7.93 -13.39 22.17
C PHE A 111 9.32 -13.98 22.47
N ILE A 112 9.93 -14.66 21.50
CA ILE A 112 11.26 -15.29 21.66
C ILE A 112 12.35 -14.25 21.89
N ASN A 113 12.36 -13.18 21.10
CA ASN A 113 13.35 -12.10 21.23
C ASN A 113 13.17 -11.34 22.55
N LEU A 114 11.91 -11.11 22.96
CA LEU A 114 11.59 -10.53 24.27
C LEU A 114 12.02 -11.44 25.42
N TYR A 115 11.82 -12.75 25.31
CA TYR A 115 12.27 -13.75 26.30
C TYR A 115 13.78 -13.69 26.49
N PHE A 116 14.57 -13.70 25.42
CA PHE A 116 16.03 -13.57 25.50
C PHE A 116 16.47 -12.24 26.11
N LEU A 117 15.79 -11.13 25.77
CA LEU A 117 16.05 -9.83 26.38
C LEU A 117 15.80 -9.84 27.89
N LEU A 118 14.70 -10.44 28.34
CA LEU A 118 14.36 -10.53 29.77
C LEU A 118 15.38 -11.37 30.54
N ILE A 119 15.76 -12.53 30.00
CA ILE A 119 16.79 -13.38 30.62
C ILE A 119 18.14 -12.66 30.69
N ALA A 120 18.55 -11.99 29.61
CA ALA A 120 19.78 -11.21 29.59
C ALA A 120 19.75 -10.04 30.59
N SER A 121 18.59 -9.41 30.77
CA SER A 121 18.39 -8.32 31.73
C SER A 121 18.41 -8.80 33.19
N CYS A 122 17.90 -10.01 33.48
CA CYS A 122 17.96 -10.60 34.81
C CYS A 122 19.41 -10.78 35.31
N GLN A 123 20.39 -10.95 34.42
CA GLN A 123 21.81 -11.12 34.78
C GLN A 123 22.46 -9.87 35.39
N PHE A 124 21.81 -8.70 35.29
CA PHE A 124 22.26 -7.50 35.99
C PHE A 124 22.11 -7.61 37.51
N ILE A 125 21.19 -8.46 37.99
CA ILE A 125 20.97 -8.68 39.43
C ILE A 125 22.00 -9.71 39.92
N PRO A 126 22.99 -9.31 40.76
CA PRO A 126 24.06 -10.20 41.17
C PRO A 126 23.59 -11.44 41.94
N GLN A 127 22.41 -11.36 42.57
CA GLN A 127 21.83 -12.43 43.40
C GLN A 127 21.23 -13.58 42.58
N ILE A 128 20.87 -13.33 41.31
CA ILE A 128 20.23 -14.31 40.40
C ILE A 128 21.20 -14.71 39.27
N ARG A 129 22.41 -14.13 39.26
CA ARG A 129 23.42 -14.36 38.22
C ARG A 129 24.03 -15.75 38.37
N THR A 130 23.83 -16.59 37.37
CA THR A 130 24.42 -17.94 37.31
C THR A 130 25.72 -17.98 36.51
N GLU A 131 25.85 -17.11 35.49
CA GLU A 131 26.98 -17.04 34.56
C GLU A 131 27.37 -15.58 34.22
N ASP A 132 28.46 -15.41 33.46
CA ASP A 132 28.90 -14.12 32.97
C ASP A 132 27.84 -13.47 32.05
N PRO A 133 27.45 -12.19 32.25
CA PRO A 133 26.41 -11.53 31.44
C PRO A 133 26.63 -11.58 29.92
N ILE A 134 27.89 -11.71 29.49
CA ILE A 134 28.29 -11.80 28.09
C ILE A 134 27.71 -13.06 27.42
N THR A 135 27.51 -14.17 28.13
CA THR A 135 26.97 -15.41 27.55
C THR A 135 25.53 -15.24 27.04
N TYR A 136 24.78 -14.30 27.62
CA TYR A 136 23.41 -13.97 27.21
C TYR A 136 23.36 -12.75 26.26
N TRP A 137 24.08 -11.69 26.59
CA TRP A 137 24.11 -10.47 25.77
C TRP A 137 24.86 -10.64 24.46
N GLY A 138 25.86 -11.52 24.39
CA GLY A 138 26.65 -11.80 23.19
C GLY A 138 25.79 -12.35 22.04
N PRO A 139 25.14 -13.51 22.20
CA PRO A 139 24.27 -14.07 21.16
C PRO A 139 23.11 -13.15 20.79
N LEU A 140 22.45 -12.52 21.77
CA LEU A 140 21.35 -11.58 21.53
C LEU A 140 21.82 -10.36 20.72
N GLY A 141 22.93 -9.75 21.14
CA GLY A 141 23.53 -8.60 20.44
C GLY A 141 23.94 -8.95 19.02
N PHE A 142 24.54 -10.12 18.80
CA PHE A 142 24.92 -10.59 17.47
C PHE A 142 23.71 -10.75 16.53
N VAL A 143 22.64 -11.42 16.99
CA VAL A 143 21.44 -11.61 16.18
C VAL A 143 20.76 -10.28 15.86
N LEU A 144 20.64 -9.38 16.84
CA LEU A 144 20.07 -8.05 16.62
C LEU A 144 20.93 -7.22 15.67
N PHE A 145 22.25 -7.30 15.79
CA PHE A 145 23.18 -6.60 14.90
C PHE A 145 23.06 -7.06 13.45
N VAL A 146 23.06 -8.37 13.20
CA VAL A 146 22.84 -8.93 11.85
C VAL A 146 21.49 -8.48 11.29
N THR A 147 20.46 -8.45 12.13
CA THR A 147 19.12 -8.02 11.71
C THR A 147 19.05 -6.54 11.38
N LEU A 148 19.71 -5.69 12.17
CA LEU A 148 19.84 -4.26 11.89
C LEU A 148 20.60 -4.02 10.58
N ILE A 149 21.71 -4.72 10.32
CA ILE A 149 22.43 -4.59 9.05
C ILE A 149 21.54 -4.98 7.89
N LYS A 150 20.85 -6.13 7.99
CA LYS A 150 19.98 -6.61 6.92
C LYS A 150 18.88 -5.60 6.60
N GLU A 151 18.16 -5.10 7.61
CA GLU A 151 17.09 -4.13 7.40
C GLU A 151 17.63 -2.80 6.84
N ALA A 152 18.83 -2.37 7.27
CA ALA A 152 19.49 -1.18 6.71
C ALA A 152 19.83 -1.36 5.23
N VAL A 153 20.39 -2.52 4.84
CA VAL A 153 20.68 -2.83 3.44
C VAL A 153 19.39 -2.86 2.63
N ASP A 154 18.34 -3.54 3.11
CA ASP A 154 17.06 -3.62 2.41
C ASP A 154 16.41 -2.23 2.22
N ASP A 155 16.43 -1.37 3.25
CA ASP A 155 15.84 -0.03 3.16
C ASP A 155 16.68 0.92 2.30
N THR A 156 18.01 0.81 2.29
CA THR A 156 18.85 1.57 1.35
C THR A 156 18.56 1.16 -0.09
N ILE A 157 18.46 -0.13 -0.41
CA ILE A 157 18.09 -0.60 -1.77
C ILE A 157 16.71 -0.05 -2.20
N ARG A 158 15.75 0.13 -1.28
CA ARG A 158 14.50 0.83 -1.59
C ARG A 158 14.74 2.29 -1.93
N LEU A 159 15.57 3.00 -1.16
CA LEU A 159 15.93 4.38 -1.44
C LEU A 159 16.56 4.56 -2.83
N TRP A 160 17.49 3.68 -3.23
CA TRP A 160 18.11 3.74 -4.56
C TRP A 160 17.07 3.62 -5.67
N ARG A 161 16.12 2.67 -5.55
CA ARG A 161 15.02 2.50 -6.51
C ARG A 161 14.09 3.72 -6.56
N ASP A 162 13.76 4.29 -5.40
CA ASP A 162 12.93 5.49 -5.33
C ASP A 162 13.64 6.68 -5.97
N ILE A 163 14.95 6.85 -5.76
CA ILE A 163 15.76 7.91 -6.39
C ILE A 163 15.74 7.75 -7.91
N GLU A 164 15.89 6.53 -8.41
CA GLU A 164 15.88 6.25 -9.84
C GLU A 164 14.52 6.61 -10.47
N ILE A 165 13.41 6.13 -9.90
CA ILE A 165 12.05 6.44 -10.37
C ILE A 165 11.78 7.95 -10.32
N ASN A 166 12.12 8.60 -9.22
CA ASN A 166 11.87 10.03 -9.02
C ASN A 166 12.69 10.93 -9.95
N ASN A 167 13.83 10.46 -10.44
CA ASN A 167 14.71 11.18 -11.36
C ASN A 167 14.46 10.86 -12.84
N GLN A 168 13.54 9.94 -13.17
CA GLN A 168 13.13 9.71 -14.55
C GLN A 168 12.67 11.03 -15.20
N LYS A 169 13.07 11.25 -16.45
CA LYS A 169 12.85 12.51 -17.19
C LYS A 169 11.67 12.34 -18.15
N TYR A 170 10.84 13.38 -18.21
CA TYR A 170 9.69 13.49 -19.10
C TYR A 170 9.67 14.87 -19.73
N ASP A 171 9.14 14.95 -20.95
CA ASP A 171 8.95 16.23 -21.62
C ASP A 171 7.62 16.85 -21.21
N LYS A 172 7.66 18.11 -20.82
CA LYS A 172 6.50 18.91 -20.46
C LYS A 172 6.26 19.97 -21.52
N ILE A 173 5.04 20.04 -22.03
CA ILE A 173 4.63 21.07 -22.99
C ILE A 173 4.42 22.38 -22.25
N CYS A 174 5.13 23.42 -22.67
CA CYS A 174 4.98 24.79 -22.15
C CYS A 174 4.82 25.78 -23.31
N LYS A 175 4.28 26.97 -23.02
CA LYS A 175 4.07 28.03 -24.04
C LYS A 175 5.37 28.49 -24.72
N ASN A 176 6.50 28.31 -24.03
CA ASN A 176 7.82 28.71 -24.50
C ASN A 176 8.62 27.52 -25.09
N GLY A 177 7.95 26.41 -25.39
CA GLY A 177 8.55 25.16 -25.87
C GLY A 177 8.59 24.05 -24.82
N ASN A 178 9.12 22.89 -25.23
CA ASN A 178 9.15 21.70 -24.40
C ASN A 178 10.27 21.77 -23.36
N ILE A 179 9.95 21.49 -22.10
CA ILE A 179 10.90 21.50 -20.97
C ILE A 179 11.00 20.10 -20.39
N ILE A 180 12.24 19.64 -20.14
CA ILE A 180 12.47 18.37 -19.48
C ILE A 180 12.24 18.51 -17.97
N VAL A 181 11.34 17.70 -17.42
CA VAL A 181 10.97 17.67 -16.00
C VAL A 181 11.22 16.28 -15.41
N LYS A 182 11.67 16.24 -14.16
CA LYS A 182 11.82 14.98 -13.40
C LYS A 182 10.45 14.48 -12.93
N SER A 183 10.27 13.16 -12.87
CA SER A 183 9.03 12.51 -12.43
C SER A 183 8.47 13.10 -11.12
N LYS A 184 9.33 13.30 -10.11
CA LYS A 184 8.94 13.86 -8.81
C LYS A 184 8.42 15.31 -8.86
N ASN A 185 8.78 16.06 -9.89
CA ASN A 185 8.45 17.48 -10.07
C ASN A 185 7.19 17.70 -10.91
N ILE A 186 6.60 16.64 -11.47
CA ILE A 186 5.35 16.68 -12.22
C ILE A 186 4.21 17.09 -11.27
N LYS A 187 3.36 18.01 -11.73
CA LYS A 187 2.21 18.51 -10.97
C LYS A 187 0.90 18.30 -11.72
N VAL A 188 -0.20 18.30 -10.98
CA VAL A 188 -1.55 18.32 -11.56
C VAL A 188 -1.71 19.55 -12.45
N GLY A 189 -2.26 19.36 -13.64
CA GLY A 189 -2.38 20.39 -14.68
C GLY A 189 -1.21 20.46 -15.66
N ASP A 190 -0.14 19.70 -15.44
CA ASP A 190 0.96 19.64 -16.40
C ASP A 190 0.56 18.77 -17.61
N LEU A 191 0.89 19.25 -18.82
CA LEU A 191 0.84 18.45 -20.05
C LEU A 191 2.19 17.78 -20.26
N ILE A 192 2.21 16.46 -20.29
CA ILE A 192 3.42 15.66 -20.45
C ILE A 192 3.35 14.81 -21.73
N ILE A 193 4.49 14.71 -22.41
CA ILE A 193 4.68 13.82 -23.55
C ILE A 193 5.28 12.51 -23.02
N ILE A 194 4.65 11.40 -23.40
CA ILE A 194 5.03 10.06 -22.98
C ILE A 194 5.39 9.29 -24.25
N GLU A 195 6.65 8.85 -24.32
CA GLU A 195 7.16 8.06 -25.44
C GLU A 195 6.78 6.58 -25.31
N LYS A 196 6.90 5.85 -26.43
CA LYS A 196 6.75 4.40 -26.47
C LYS A 196 7.69 3.70 -25.47
N ASP A 197 7.18 2.65 -24.83
CA ASP A 197 7.84 1.81 -23.83
C ASP A 197 8.29 2.56 -22.56
N LYS A 198 7.82 3.81 -22.36
CA LYS A 198 7.99 4.54 -21.11
C LYS A 198 6.83 4.25 -20.16
N ARG A 199 7.18 4.22 -18.87
CA ARG A 199 6.22 4.13 -17.79
C ARG A 199 5.52 5.48 -17.61
N ILE A 200 4.22 5.44 -17.38
CA ILE A 200 3.42 6.63 -17.13
C ILE A 200 3.65 7.11 -15.68
N PRO A 201 4.05 8.38 -15.46
CA PRO A 201 4.53 8.85 -14.16
C PRO A 201 3.43 9.25 -13.17
N ALA A 202 2.21 9.48 -13.64
CA ALA A 202 1.06 9.98 -12.89
C ALA A 202 -0.23 9.54 -13.61
N ASP A 203 -1.40 9.64 -12.98
CA ASP A 203 -2.64 9.34 -13.72
C ASP A 203 -2.95 10.51 -14.65
N VAL A 204 -3.05 10.24 -15.95
CA VAL A 204 -3.19 11.25 -16.99
C VAL A 204 -4.41 11.00 -17.88
N VAL A 205 -5.15 12.06 -18.20
CA VAL A 205 -6.17 12.02 -19.27
C VAL A 205 -5.45 12.15 -20.61
N LEU A 206 -5.76 11.27 -21.54
CA LEU A 206 -5.17 11.23 -22.87
C LEU A 206 -5.74 12.35 -23.73
N ILE A 207 -4.88 13.30 -24.08
CA ILE A 207 -5.26 14.49 -24.86
C ILE A 207 -5.05 14.27 -26.34
N ARG A 208 -3.89 13.76 -26.73
CA ARG A 208 -3.53 13.56 -28.13
C ARG A 208 -2.55 12.42 -28.26
N THR A 209 -2.55 11.77 -29.42
CA THR A 209 -1.57 10.74 -29.76
C THR A 209 -0.95 11.03 -31.12
N THR A 210 0.15 10.36 -31.42
CA THR A 210 0.72 10.34 -32.79
C THR A 210 -0.15 9.64 -33.82
N GLU A 211 -1.08 8.78 -33.39
CA GLU A 211 -1.96 8.05 -34.30
C GLU A 211 -3.15 8.95 -34.71
N LYS A 212 -3.47 9.03 -36.01
CA LYS A 212 -4.54 9.90 -36.51
C LYS A 212 -5.92 9.57 -35.93
N THR A 213 -6.14 8.31 -35.55
CA THR A 213 -7.37 7.82 -34.92
C THR A 213 -7.50 8.26 -33.46
N GLY A 214 -6.42 8.76 -32.84
CA GLY A 214 -6.37 9.02 -31.41
C GLY A 214 -6.13 7.78 -30.55
N ALA A 215 -5.89 6.62 -31.16
CA ALA A 215 -5.67 5.37 -30.44
C ALA A 215 -4.26 5.28 -29.86
N CYS A 216 -4.16 4.72 -28.66
CA CYS A 216 -2.91 4.19 -28.13
C CYS A 216 -3.15 2.92 -27.34
N PHE A 217 -2.11 2.12 -27.18
CA PHE A 217 -2.16 0.86 -26.44
C PHE A 217 -1.32 0.98 -25.18
N VAL A 218 -1.83 0.47 -24.07
CA VAL A 218 -1.09 0.40 -22.80
C VAL A 218 -1.02 -1.01 -22.27
N ARG A 219 0.12 -1.36 -21.67
CA ARG A 219 0.29 -2.59 -20.88
C ARG A 219 -0.05 -2.30 -19.42
N THR A 220 -0.91 -3.13 -18.83
CA THR A 220 -1.35 -3.02 -17.44
C THR A 220 -0.91 -4.18 -16.55
N ASP A 221 0.03 -5.00 -17.02
CA ASP A 221 0.60 -6.16 -16.34
C ASP A 221 1.05 -5.87 -14.90
N GLN A 222 1.56 -4.66 -14.65
CA GLN A 222 2.01 -4.23 -13.32
C GLN A 222 0.88 -3.80 -12.36
N LEU A 223 -0.35 -3.62 -12.87
CA LEU A 223 -1.49 -3.10 -12.12
C LEU A 223 -2.50 -4.21 -11.79
N ASP A 224 -2.87 -5.04 -12.77
CA ASP A 224 -3.88 -6.10 -12.64
C ASP A 224 -3.35 -7.50 -13.01
N GLY A 225 -2.12 -7.61 -13.52
CA GLY A 225 -1.54 -8.87 -13.95
C GLY A 225 -2.00 -9.35 -15.33
N GLU A 226 -2.81 -8.55 -16.04
CA GLU A 226 -3.23 -8.88 -17.41
C GLU A 226 -2.11 -8.56 -18.40
N THR A 227 -1.83 -9.49 -19.32
CA THR A 227 -0.78 -9.34 -20.34
C THR A 227 -1.25 -8.65 -21.62
N ASP A 228 -2.57 -8.55 -21.80
CA ASP A 228 -3.18 -8.01 -23.00
C ASP A 228 -3.03 -6.49 -23.08
N TRP A 229 -2.91 -6.00 -24.31
CA TRP A 229 -2.86 -4.57 -24.56
C TRP A 229 -4.26 -3.98 -24.42
N LYS A 230 -4.36 -2.89 -23.65
CA LYS A 230 -5.62 -2.15 -23.50
C LYS A 230 -5.61 -0.94 -24.42
N LEU A 231 -6.63 -0.86 -25.26
CA LEU A 231 -6.87 0.30 -26.13
C LEU A 231 -7.31 1.50 -25.27
N ARG A 232 -6.75 2.66 -25.58
CA ARG A 232 -7.08 3.95 -24.99
C ARG A 232 -7.26 4.98 -26.11
N LEU A 233 -8.21 5.88 -25.95
CA LEU A 233 -8.61 6.85 -26.97
C LEU A 233 -8.44 8.28 -26.47
N ALA A 234 -7.74 9.09 -27.26
CA ALA A 234 -7.62 10.51 -27.05
C ALA A 234 -8.97 11.22 -27.25
N ILE A 235 -9.06 12.45 -26.76
CA ILE A 235 -10.23 13.28 -26.99
C ILE A 235 -10.31 13.63 -28.49
N PRO A 236 -11.44 13.36 -29.17
CA PRO A 236 -11.51 13.53 -30.63
C PRO A 236 -11.22 14.96 -31.10
N PHE A 237 -11.66 15.96 -30.34
CA PHE A 237 -11.45 17.36 -30.69
C PHE A 237 -9.96 17.73 -30.76
N THR A 238 -9.18 17.33 -29.75
CA THR A 238 -7.76 17.67 -29.63
C THR A 238 -6.87 16.87 -30.60
N GLN A 239 -7.37 15.74 -31.12
CA GLN A 239 -6.67 14.96 -32.14
C GLN A 239 -6.62 15.68 -33.51
N ASN A 240 -7.59 16.56 -33.79
CA ASN A 240 -7.68 17.31 -35.04
C ASN A 240 -6.78 18.56 -35.09
N LEU A 241 -6.13 18.92 -33.99
CA LEU A 241 -5.18 20.05 -33.95
C LEU A 241 -3.95 19.76 -34.82
N ALA A 242 -3.36 20.80 -35.40
CA ALA A 242 -2.20 20.63 -36.27
C ALA A 242 -0.93 20.39 -35.42
N GLU A 243 -0.75 21.20 -34.38
CA GLU A 243 0.43 21.18 -33.52
C GLU A 243 0.09 20.90 -32.05
N ASP A 244 1.00 20.25 -31.32
CA ASP A 244 0.88 19.98 -29.89
C ASP A 244 0.82 21.29 -29.07
N SER A 245 1.50 22.33 -29.54
CA SER A 245 1.56 23.65 -28.91
C SER A 245 0.17 24.32 -28.85
N GLU A 246 -0.70 24.07 -29.84
CA GLU A 246 -2.05 24.66 -29.93
C GLU A 246 -2.95 24.23 -28.76
N ILE A 247 -2.66 23.09 -28.13
CA ILE A 247 -3.38 22.60 -26.94
C ILE A 247 -3.32 23.64 -25.81
N LEU A 248 -2.23 24.40 -25.70
CA LEU A 248 -2.04 25.42 -24.67
C LEU A 248 -2.81 26.72 -24.93
N ASP A 249 -3.33 26.90 -26.14
CA ASP A 249 -4.10 28.09 -26.54
C ASP A 249 -5.61 27.88 -26.46
N LEU A 250 -6.05 26.62 -26.37
CA LEU A 250 -7.44 26.26 -26.14
C LEU A 250 -7.91 26.67 -24.74
N ASP A 251 -9.16 27.11 -24.61
CA ASP A 251 -9.82 27.24 -23.31
C ASP A 251 -10.44 25.90 -22.94
N PHE A 252 -9.65 25.08 -22.26
CA PHE A 252 -9.95 23.67 -22.04
C PHE A 252 -10.06 23.34 -20.56
N GLU A 253 -11.23 22.88 -20.16
CA GLU A 253 -11.58 22.52 -18.78
C GLU A 253 -11.82 21.00 -18.70
N ILE A 254 -11.12 20.34 -17.78
CA ILE A 254 -11.35 18.93 -17.45
C ILE A 254 -11.82 18.84 -16.00
N PHE A 255 -13.01 18.29 -15.82
CA PHE A 255 -13.50 17.84 -14.53
C PHE A 255 -13.18 16.36 -14.36
N ALA A 256 -12.54 16.03 -13.23
CA ALA A 256 -12.28 14.66 -12.83
C ALA A 256 -12.83 14.42 -11.42
N GLU A 257 -13.43 13.24 -11.24
CA GLU A 257 -13.97 12.84 -9.95
C GLU A 257 -12.89 12.79 -8.84
N LYS A 258 -13.34 12.58 -7.59
CA LYS A 258 -12.41 12.32 -6.49
C LYS A 258 -11.60 11.05 -6.81
N PRO A 259 -10.29 11.01 -6.50
CA PRO A 259 -9.49 9.82 -6.77
C PRO A 259 -10.02 8.60 -6.00
N GLN A 260 -10.20 7.50 -6.74
CA GLN A 260 -10.77 6.24 -6.27
C GLN A 260 -9.80 5.08 -6.47
N LYS A 261 -10.02 3.98 -5.75
CA LYS A 261 -9.19 2.77 -5.84
C LYS A 261 -9.53 1.90 -7.06
N ASP A 262 -10.77 1.96 -7.55
CA ASP A 262 -11.19 1.16 -8.70
C ASP A 262 -10.40 1.56 -9.97
N ILE A 263 -9.75 0.59 -10.61
CA ILE A 263 -8.91 0.79 -11.81
C ILE A 263 -9.72 0.69 -13.11
N HIS A 264 -10.95 0.17 -13.05
CA HIS A 264 -11.79 -0.08 -14.23
C HIS A 264 -12.83 1.01 -14.47
N ALA A 265 -13.12 1.86 -13.48
CA ALA A 265 -14.09 2.95 -13.60
C ALA A 265 -13.42 4.31 -13.50
N PHE A 266 -13.67 5.23 -14.43
CA PHE A 266 -13.28 6.64 -14.31
C PHE A 266 -14.43 7.50 -14.78
N VAL A 267 -14.75 8.54 -14.02
CA VAL A 267 -15.78 9.51 -14.38
C VAL A 267 -15.16 10.90 -14.46
N GLY A 268 -15.17 11.46 -15.65
CA GLY A 268 -14.81 12.85 -15.89
C GLY A 268 -15.64 13.45 -17.01
N THR A 269 -15.51 14.76 -17.18
CA THR A 269 -16.07 15.49 -18.31
C THR A 269 -15.04 16.48 -18.80
N TYR A 270 -15.05 16.77 -20.09
CA TYR A 270 -14.24 17.81 -20.67
C TYR A 270 -15.13 18.87 -21.31
N ARG A 271 -14.66 20.11 -21.34
CA ARG A 271 -15.32 21.25 -21.96
C ARG A 271 -14.29 22.11 -22.66
N ILE A 272 -14.49 22.34 -23.95
CA ILE A 272 -13.62 23.16 -24.79
C ILE A 272 -14.46 24.33 -25.29
N ASN A 273 -14.11 25.55 -24.88
CA ASN A 273 -14.74 26.75 -25.39
C ASN A 273 -13.95 27.24 -26.62
N THR A 274 -14.57 27.22 -27.79
CA THR A 274 -14.01 27.79 -29.02
C THR A 274 -14.83 29.01 -29.45
N VAL A 275 -14.36 29.72 -30.48
CA VAL A 275 -15.10 30.85 -31.06
C VAL A 275 -16.39 30.37 -31.76
N GLU A 276 -16.41 29.11 -32.22
CA GLU A 276 -17.51 28.51 -32.98
C GLU A 276 -18.57 27.85 -32.08
N GLY A 277 -18.25 27.61 -30.81
CA GLY A 277 -19.18 27.00 -29.86
C GLY A 277 -18.48 26.37 -28.65
N VAL A 278 -19.27 25.70 -27.82
CA VAL A 278 -18.76 24.90 -26.70
C VAL A 278 -18.86 23.44 -27.09
N THR A 279 -17.73 22.73 -27.07
CA THR A 279 -17.67 21.28 -27.27
C THR A 279 -17.46 20.63 -25.91
N ASP A 280 -18.40 19.81 -25.47
CA ASP A 280 -18.31 19.04 -24.23
C ASP A 280 -18.48 17.54 -24.46
N GLY A 281 -17.99 16.75 -23.52
CA GLY A 281 -18.10 15.30 -23.59
C GLY A 281 -17.70 14.59 -22.30
N GLY A 282 -18.12 13.32 -22.20
CA GLY A 282 -17.73 12.44 -21.11
C GLY A 282 -16.33 11.88 -21.29
N LEU A 283 -15.63 11.66 -20.18
CA LEU A 283 -14.37 10.93 -20.10
C LEU A 283 -14.60 9.66 -19.28
N ASN A 284 -14.20 8.54 -19.87
CA ASN A 284 -14.31 7.22 -19.26
C ASN A 284 -12.91 6.63 -19.02
N VAL A 285 -12.86 5.39 -18.51
CA VAL A 285 -11.59 4.68 -18.30
C VAL A 285 -10.75 4.64 -19.57
N GLU A 286 -11.36 4.48 -20.74
CA GLU A 286 -10.71 4.43 -22.06
C GLU A 286 -9.93 5.70 -22.41
N ASN A 287 -10.24 6.84 -21.79
CA ASN A 287 -9.57 8.11 -22.06
C ASN A 287 -8.44 8.43 -21.08
N VAL A 288 -8.07 7.49 -20.20
CA VAL A 288 -7.12 7.74 -19.11
C VAL A 288 -6.01 6.67 -19.09
N LEU A 289 -4.79 7.11 -18.80
CA LEU A 289 -3.64 6.24 -18.60
C LEU A 289 -3.25 6.27 -17.11
N TRP A 290 -3.17 5.10 -16.50
CA TRP A 290 -2.83 4.98 -15.07
C TRP A 290 -1.32 5.08 -14.83
N ALA A 291 -0.94 5.69 -13.72
CA ALA A 291 0.42 5.66 -13.23
C ALA A 291 0.93 4.22 -13.17
N ASN A 292 2.22 4.03 -13.44
CA ASN A 292 2.89 2.73 -13.51
C ASN A 292 2.45 1.80 -14.66
N THR A 293 1.50 2.16 -15.52
CA THR A 293 1.28 1.43 -16.78
C THR A 293 2.34 1.83 -17.82
N VAL A 294 2.52 1.03 -18.88
CA VAL A 294 3.54 1.27 -19.91
C VAL A 294 2.88 1.53 -21.26
N LEU A 295 3.25 2.63 -21.92
CA LEU A 295 2.77 2.93 -23.26
C LEU A 295 3.38 1.93 -24.26
N ALA A 296 2.54 1.20 -24.99
CA ALA A 296 2.98 0.13 -25.89
C ALA A 296 3.12 0.60 -27.34
N SER A 297 2.38 1.64 -27.76
CA SER A 297 2.39 2.14 -29.13
C SER A 297 2.25 3.65 -29.19
N GLY A 298 2.95 4.25 -30.16
CA GLY A 298 2.94 5.69 -30.43
C GLY A 298 3.59 6.53 -29.33
N THR A 299 3.38 7.83 -29.43
CA THR A 299 3.59 8.76 -28.31
C THR A 299 2.24 9.35 -27.90
N ALA A 300 2.11 9.62 -26.61
CA ALA A 300 0.88 10.10 -25.99
C ALA A 300 1.13 11.40 -25.25
N ILE A 301 0.24 12.38 -25.45
CA ILE A 301 0.20 13.61 -24.69
C ILE A 301 -0.88 13.47 -23.64
N GLY A 302 -0.47 13.53 -22.38
CA GLY A 302 -1.35 13.35 -21.23
C GLY A 302 -1.44 14.60 -20.37
N LEU A 303 -2.66 14.96 -19.96
CA LEU A 303 -2.88 15.93 -18.90
C LEU A 303 -2.85 15.23 -17.55
N VAL A 304 -1.97 15.67 -16.66
CA VAL A 304 -1.85 15.12 -15.31
C VAL A 304 -3.04 15.50 -14.44
N VAL A 305 -3.78 14.50 -13.97
CA VAL A 305 -4.96 14.67 -13.12
C VAL A 305 -4.68 14.25 -11.67
N TYR A 306 -4.04 13.09 -11.46
CA TYR A 306 -3.72 12.59 -10.12
C TYR A 306 -2.23 12.31 -9.97
N THR A 307 -1.63 12.74 -8.86
CA THR A 307 -0.17 12.62 -8.61
C THR A 307 0.15 11.92 -7.29
N GLY A 308 1.29 11.24 -7.26
CA GLY A 308 1.84 10.60 -6.06
C GLY A 308 0.86 9.64 -5.39
N ARG A 309 0.55 9.90 -4.10
CA ARG A 309 -0.35 9.07 -3.28
C ARG A 309 -1.83 9.12 -3.69
N GLU A 310 -2.19 9.99 -4.64
CA GLU A 310 -3.55 10.06 -5.20
C GLU A 310 -3.71 9.21 -6.47
N THR A 311 -2.63 8.63 -6.98
CA THR A 311 -2.69 7.76 -8.16
C THR A 311 -3.34 6.42 -7.81
N ARG A 312 -4.07 5.84 -8.77
CA ARG A 312 -4.74 4.55 -8.57
C ARG A 312 -3.78 3.41 -8.28
N SER A 313 -2.61 3.41 -8.93
CA SER A 313 -1.56 2.43 -8.66
C SER A 313 -1.13 2.46 -7.19
N VAL A 314 -0.86 3.65 -6.64
CA VAL A 314 -0.45 3.79 -5.23
C VAL A 314 -1.62 3.49 -4.27
N MET A 315 -2.86 3.87 -4.61
CA MET A 315 -4.03 3.51 -3.79
C MET A 315 -4.29 2.00 -3.72
N ASN A 316 -3.83 1.24 -4.72
CA ASN A 316 -3.89 -0.22 -4.74
C ASN A 316 -2.69 -0.89 -4.07
N THR A 317 -1.61 -0.16 -3.79
CA THR A 317 -0.46 -0.69 -3.06
C THR A 317 -0.69 -0.71 -1.56
N THR A 318 -0.20 -1.76 -0.89
CA THR A 318 -0.09 -1.77 0.57
C THR A 318 1.13 -0.95 0.99
N LEU A 319 0.99 -0.20 2.08
CA LEU A 319 2.15 0.48 2.67
C LEU A 319 3.21 -0.56 3.07
N PRO A 320 4.51 -0.23 2.98
CA PRO A 320 5.57 -1.16 3.30
C PRO A 320 5.54 -1.49 4.81
N GLU A 321 5.06 -2.69 5.15
CA GLU A 321 5.10 -3.23 6.51
C GLU A 321 6.38 -4.05 6.74
N SER A 322 6.89 -4.05 7.97
CA SER A 322 7.91 -4.98 8.43
C SER A 322 7.39 -6.42 8.38
N LYS A 323 8.23 -7.31 7.84
CA LYS A 323 7.92 -8.74 7.72
C LYS A 323 8.31 -9.48 8.98
#